data_AF-A0A8H7EYY8-F1
#
_entry.id   AF-A0A8H7EYY8-F1
#
_cell.length_a   1.000
_cell.length_b   1.000
_cell.length_c   1.000
_cell.angle_alpha   90.00
_cell.angle_beta   90.00
_cell.angle_gamma   90.00
#
_symmetry.space_group_name_H-M   'P 1'
#
loop_
_entity.id
_entity.type
_entity.pdbx_description
1 polymer ?
#
loop_
_entity_poly.entity_id
_entity_poly.type
_entity_poly.pdbx_seq_one_letter_code
_entity_poly.pdbx_strand_id
1 'polypeptide(L)'
;MGWATKLDFTPEQLLSNAILPNKTSSGGANWIEHLTGCYEGLPTHCHPQLWNFAHGGADISASILPRRLITTVQIGDQVQQWLDYAADILPRPHGKTLTVWWVGINDCADITRNATITDVDAFIDADLEAYFGLVETTARNKLHAHLFLNVPPIDLSPFGKTFTTGPESLRKTIHKFNKKFAARAAKYAKDNPDQVVLTFDAASVFEDVLSHPAKFGFKDTTHFCEFCAAPDREGLFWNNDEHPSEPVHRILAEAVEEYLRRVDL
;
A
#
# COMPACT_ATOMS: atom_id res chain seq x y z
N MET A 1 -0.09 14.50 -6.12
CA MET A 1 -1.43 14.03 -5.71
C MET A 1 -1.61 14.30 -4.23
N GLY A 2 -2.66 15.02 -3.86
CA GLY A 2 -3.15 15.08 -2.48
C GLY A 2 -4.59 14.60 -2.50
N TRP A 3 -4.92 13.64 -1.64
CA TRP A 3 -6.27 13.21 -1.27
C TRP A 3 -7.35 13.42 -2.35
N ALA A 4 -7.25 12.69 -3.47
CA ALA A 4 -8.23 12.80 -4.55
C ALA A 4 -9.58 12.22 -4.08
N THR A 5 -10.47 13.09 -3.62
CA THR A 5 -11.81 12.73 -3.13
C THR A 5 -12.86 12.52 -4.23
N LYS A 6 -12.43 12.45 -5.50
CA LYS A 6 -13.31 12.32 -6.67
C LYS A 6 -13.12 10.97 -7.35
N LEU A 7 -14.21 10.22 -7.47
CA LEU A 7 -14.26 8.96 -8.20
C LEU A 7 -14.03 9.19 -9.70
N ASP A 8 -14.58 10.27 -10.25
CA ASP A 8 -14.49 10.57 -11.68
C ASP A 8 -13.43 11.62 -11.97
N PHE A 9 -12.60 11.33 -12.96
CA PHE A 9 -11.68 12.27 -13.60
C PHE A 9 -11.61 11.99 -15.10
N THR A 10 -11.23 12.97 -15.92
CA THR A 10 -11.08 12.75 -17.36
C THR A 10 -9.69 12.18 -17.71
N PRO A 11 -9.52 11.53 -18.88
CA PRO A 11 -8.21 11.22 -19.45
C PRO A 11 -7.21 12.39 -19.38
N GLU A 12 -7.66 13.61 -19.67
CA GLU A 12 -6.82 14.81 -19.62
C GLU A 12 -6.39 15.12 -18.18
N GLN A 13 -7.28 14.95 -17.21
CA GLN A 13 -6.95 15.12 -15.80
C GLN A 13 -5.96 14.06 -15.32
N LEU A 14 -6.10 12.80 -15.75
CA LEU A 14 -5.13 11.75 -15.42
C LEU A 14 -3.72 12.10 -15.92
N LEU A 15 -3.60 12.68 -17.11
CA LEU A 15 -2.32 13.03 -17.72
C LEU A 15 -1.71 14.34 -17.19
N SER A 16 -2.55 15.25 -16.68
CA SER A 16 -2.12 16.58 -16.22
C SER A 16 -2.04 16.74 -14.70
N ASN A 17 -2.58 15.79 -13.92
CA ASN A 17 -2.51 15.81 -12.46
C ASN A 17 -1.06 15.59 -11.99
N ALA A 18 -0.47 16.63 -11.42
CA ALA A 18 0.90 16.58 -10.93
C ALA A 18 1.03 15.79 -9.61
N ILE A 19 2.17 15.11 -9.48
CA ILE A 19 2.72 14.67 -8.20
C ILE A 19 3.13 15.94 -7.46
N LEU A 20 2.64 16.04 -6.22
CA LEU A 20 2.82 17.24 -5.40
C LEU A 20 3.80 16.85 -4.30
N PRO A 21 4.89 17.60 -4.11
CA PRO A 21 5.89 17.25 -3.13
C PRO A 21 5.27 17.24 -1.73
N ASN A 22 5.63 16.21 -0.94
CA ASN A 22 5.26 16.05 0.46
C ASN A 22 3.73 16.06 0.73
N LYS A 23 2.91 15.65 -0.25
CA LYS A 23 1.46 15.42 -0.07
C LYS A 23 1.16 13.97 0.24
N THR A 24 1.84 13.44 1.25
CA THR A 24 1.73 12.04 1.71
C THR A 24 1.49 12.00 3.23
N SER A 25 1.21 10.81 3.77
CA SER A 25 1.09 10.59 5.22
C SER A 25 2.42 10.33 5.94
N SER A 26 3.57 10.33 5.23
CA SER A 26 4.90 10.06 5.80
C SER A 26 5.57 11.29 6.44
N GLY A 27 4.96 12.47 6.28
CA GLY A 27 5.59 13.76 6.61
C GLY A 27 6.64 14.22 5.59
N GLY A 28 6.75 13.53 4.45
CA GLY A 28 7.67 13.80 3.35
C GLY A 28 7.28 13.02 2.10
N ALA A 29 8.26 12.52 1.34
CA ALA A 29 8.02 11.61 0.24
C ALA A 29 7.58 10.22 0.74
N ASN A 30 6.80 9.51 -0.08
CA ASN A 30 6.45 8.11 0.19
C ASN A 30 7.42 7.15 -0.52
N TRP A 31 7.27 5.86 -0.26
CA TRP A 31 8.19 4.84 -0.74
C TRP A 31 8.18 4.66 -2.26
N ILE A 32 7.04 4.90 -2.94
CA ILE A 32 6.95 4.82 -4.40
C ILE A 32 7.66 6.03 -5.03
N GLU A 33 7.56 7.21 -4.43
CA GLU A 33 8.29 8.39 -4.87
C GLU A 33 9.80 8.17 -4.71
N HIS A 34 10.25 7.57 -3.60
CA HIS A 34 11.64 7.16 -3.43
C HIS A 34 12.09 6.09 -4.44
N LEU A 35 11.28 5.04 -4.65
CA LEU A 35 11.60 3.93 -5.56
C LEU A 35 11.77 4.41 -7.00
N THR A 36 11.00 5.40 -7.41
CA THR A 36 10.98 5.91 -8.79
C THR A 36 11.81 7.19 -8.98
N GLY A 37 12.26 7.84 -7.90
CA GLY A 37 12.86 9.17 -7.92
C GLY A 37 11.91 10.30 -8.35
N CYS A 38 10.60 10.01 -8.41
CA CYS A 38 9.58 10.90 -8.93
C CYS A 38 8.87 11.65 -7.79
N TYR A 39 9.48 12.73 -7.31
CA TYR A 39 9.02 13.46 -6.12
C TYR A 39 8.00 14.58 -6.42
N GLU A 40 7.98 15.08 -7.65
CA GLU A 40 7.08 16.16 -8.08
C GLU A 40 6.90 16.20 -9.59
N GLY A 41 5.89 16.94 -10.06
CA GLY A 41 5.68 17.22 -11.48
C GLY A 41 4.76 16.20 -12.15
N LEU A 42 4.78 16.17 -13.48
CA LEU A 42 3.88 15.31 -14.25
C LEU A 42 4.36 13.84 -14.22
N PRO A 43 3.46 12.87 -13.98
CA PRO A 43 3.75 11.43 -14.07
C PRO A 43 4.54 11.01 -15.31
N THR A 44 4.26 11.63 -16.46
CA THR A 44 4.86 11.35 -17.76
C THR A 44 6.31 11.79 -17.86
N HIS A 45 6.76 12.74 -17.04
CA HIS A 45 8.13 13.25 -17.01
C HIS A 45 9.04 12.47 -16.05
N CYS A 46 8.48 11.52 -15.30
CA CYS A 46 9.26 10.68 -14.40
C CYS A 46 9.90 9.50 -15.13
N HIS A 47 11.03 9.04 -14.58
CA HIS A 47 11.82 7.94 -15.12
C HIS A 47 12.22 6.97 -13.99
N PRO A 48 11.44 5.90 -13.74
CA PRO A 48 10.25 5.45 -14.48
C PRO A 48 9.01 6.36 -14.28
N GLN A 49 8.06 6.27 -15.21
CA GLN A 49 6.78 7.00 -15.10
C GLN A 49 5.94 6.47 -13.93
N LEU A 50 5.22 7.35 -13.24
CA LEU A 50 4.51 7.02 -12.02
C LEU A 50 3.06 7.53 -12.02
N TRP A 51 2.10 6.61 -12.18
CA TRP A 51 0.69 6.87 -11.92
C TRP A 51 0.26 6.19 -10.63
N ASN A 52 -0.09 7.00 -9.64
CA ASN A 52 -0.50 6.52 -8.32
C ASN A 52 -2.02 6.61 -8.16
N PHE A 53 -2.70 5.47 -8.07
CA PHE A 53 -4.14 5.43 -7.82
C PHE A 53 -4.47 5.30 -6.33
N ALA A 54 -3.46 5.17 -5.47
CA ALA A 54 -3.66 4.89 -4.05
C ALA A 54 -4.38 6.06 -3.35
N HIS A 55 -5.36 5.69 -2.54
CA HIS A 55 -6.07 6.61 -1.66
C HIS A 55 -5.88 6.19 -0.20
N GLY A 56 -5.55 7.15 0.67
CA GLY A 56 -5.41 6.90 2.10
C GLY A 56 -6.72 6.39 2.72
N GLY A 57 -6.62 5.39 3.59
CA GLY A 57 -7.76 4.77 4.27
C GLY A 57 -8.55 3.78 3.42
N ALA A 58 -8.07 3.40 2.23
CA ALA A 58 -8.73 2.43 1.37
C ALA A 58 -8.68 1.00 1.94
N ASP A 59 -9.85 0.36 1.98
CA ASP A 59 -10.05 -1.08 2.10
C ASP A 59 -10.16 -1.72 0.70
N ILE A 60 -10.09 -3.04 0.64
CA ILE A 60 -10.21 -3.81 -0.60
C ILE A 60 -11.60 -3.62 -1.22
N SER A 61 -12.65 -3.78 -0.41
CA SER A 61 -14.02 -3.81 -0.93
C SER A 61 -15.03 -3.05 -0.07
N ALA A 62 -15.68 -2.05 -0.68
CA ALA A 62 -16.80 -1.32 -0.09
C ALA A 62 -18.04 -2.20 0.18
N SER A 63 -18.14 -3.37 -0.46
CA SER A 63 -19.27 -4.30 -0.28
C SER A 63 -19.09 -5.23 0.91
N ILE A 64 -17.86 -5.36 1.43
CA ILE A 64 -17.52 -6.24 2.54
C ILE A 64 -17.23 -5.40 3.79
N LEU A 65 -16.48 -4.31 3.64
CA LEU A 65 -16.21 -3.32 4.69
C LEU A 65 -16.77 -1.94 4.29
N PRO A 66 -17.61 -1.33 5.13
CA PRO A 66 -18.15 -0.01 4.83
C PRO A 66 -17.04 1.03 4.83
N ARG A 67 -17.16 2.03 3.95
CA ARG A 67 -16.18 3.12 3.86
C ARG A 67 -16.07 3.85 5.20
N ARG A 68 -14.84 4.08 5.66
CA ARG A 68 -14.55 4.91 6.84
C ARG A 68 -14.99 6.36 6.66
N LEU A 69 -14.76 6.91 5.47
CA LEU A 69 -15.24 8.23 5.06
C LEU A 69 -15.94 8.10 3.71
N ILE A 70 -16.99 8.90 3.48
CA ILE A 70 -17.68 8.92 2.18
C ILE A 70 -16.75 9.29 1.02
N THR A 71 -15.63 9.97 1.32
CA THR A 71 -14.60 10.39 0.37
C THR A 71 -13.49 9.37 0.18
N THR A 72 -13.43 8.29 0.96
CA THR A 72 -12.44 7.23 0.78
C THR A 72 -12.70 6.53 -0.54
N VAL A 73 -11.66 6.32 -1.36
CA VAL A 73 -11.73 5.57 -2.63
C VAL A 73 -11.19 4.16 -2.38
N GLN A 74 -12.05 3.13 -2.38
CA GLN A 74 -11.64 1.74 -2.11
C GLN A 74 -10.90 1.15 -3.31
N ILE A 75 -10.21 0.02 -3.15
CA ILE A 75 -9.44 -0.61 -4.24
C ILE A 75 -10.33 -0.97 -5.43
N GLY A 76 -11.56 -1.43 -5.17
CA GLY A 76 -12.54 -1.65 -6.23
C GLY A 76 -12.80 -0.41 -7.09
N ASP A 77 -12.89 0.78 -6.47
CA ASP A 77 -13.07 2.03 -7.20
C ASP A 77 -11.78 2.48 -7.90
N GLN A 78 -10.60 2.28 -7.29
CA GLN A 78 -9.31 2.60 -7.91
C GLN A 78 -9.08 1.73 -9.16
N VAL A 79 -9.50 0.46 -9.13
CA VAL A 79 -9.52 -0.42 -10.30
C VAL A 79 -10.53 0.07 -11.33
N GLN A 80 -11.72 0.51 -10.92
CA GLN A 80 -12.68 1.10 -11.85
C GLN A 80 -12.12 2.36 -12.53
N GLN A 81 -11.43 3.23 -11.79
CA GLN A 81 -10.71 4.39 -12.33
C GLN A 81 -9.64 3.98 -13.34
N TRP A 82 -8.90 2.89 -13.08
CA TRP A 82 -7.96 2.35 -14.05
C TRP A 82 -8.67 1.96 -15.36
N LEU A 83 -9.76 1.21 -15.25
CA LEU A 83 -10.51 0.71 -16.41
C LEU A 83 -11.09 1.87 -17.24
N ASP A 84 -11.73 2.83 -16.58
CA ASP A 84 -12.46 3.90 -17.26
C ASP A 84 -11.53 4.94 -17.88
N TYR A 85 -10.40 5.22 -17.23
CA TYR A 85 -9.63 6.42 -17.54
C TYR A 85 -8.18 6.15 -17.94
N ALA A 86 -7.63 4.95 -17.69
CA ALA A 86 -6.19 4.70 -17.83
C ALA A 86 -5.85 3.55 -18.79
N ALA A 87 -6.66 2.49 -18.80
CA ALA A 87 -6.40 1.27 -19.54
C ALA A 87 -6.26 1.48 -21.07
N ASP A 88 -6.82 2.55 -21.63
CA ASP A 88 -6.71 2.85 -23.05
C ASP A 88 -5.69 3.93 -23.40
N ILE A 89 -5.25 4.75 -22.44
CA ILE A 89 -4.43 5.94 -22.74
C ILE A 89 -3.01 5.88 -22.16
N LEU A 90 -2.80 5.14 -21.06
CA LEU A 90 -1.48 5.11 -20.42
C LEU A 90 -0.51 4.19 -21.19
N PRO A 91 0.76 4.60 -21.38
CA PRO A 91 1.77 3.75 -22.00
C PRO A 91 2.01 2.51 -21.13
N ARG A 92 1.98 1.34 -21.75
CA ARG A 92 2.30 0.06 -21.10
C ARG A 92 3.26 -0.74 -21.97
N PRO A 93 4.52 -0.30 -22.11
CA PRO A 93 5.51 -1.08 -22.83
C PRO A 93 5.65 -2.46 -22.17
N HIS A 94 5.54 -3.51 -22.99
CA HIS A 94 5.67 -4.89 -22.56
C HIS A 94 7.02 -5.11 -21.85
N GLY A 95 7.01 -5.80 -20.70
CA GLY A 95 8.20 -6.03 -19.88
C GLY A 95 8.79 -4.77 -19.21
N LYS A 96 8.09 -3.63 -19.24
CA LYS A 96 8.56 -2.35 -18.68
C LYS A 96 7.52 -1.67 -17.78
N THR A 97 6.43 -2.38 -17.47
CA THR A 97 5.34 -1.87 -16.63
C THR A 97 5.19 -2.79 -15.44
N LEU A 98 5.17 -2.24 -14.23
CA LEU A 98 4.91 -2.96 -12.99
C LEU A 98 3.70 -2.35 -12.30
N THR A 99 2.70 -3.17 -11.98
CA THR A 99 1.57 -2.79 -11.15
C THR A 99 1.87 -3.19 -9.72
N VAL A 100 1.83 -2.23 -8.80
CA VAL A 100 2.12 -2.47 -7.38
C VAL A 100 0.82 -2.45 -6.60
N TRP A 101 0.63 -3.45 -5.75
CA TRP A 101 -0.50 -3.53 -4.84
C TRP A 101 -0.01 -3.59 -3.39
N TRP A 102 -0.44 -2.60 -2.60
CA TRP A 102 -0.19 -2.59 -1.16
C TRP A 102 -1.43 -2.09 -0.42
N VAL A 103 -2.26 -3.04 -0.01
CA VAL A 103 -3.54 -2.83 0.70
C VAL A 103 -3.76 -4.01 1.66
N GLY A 104 -4.69 -3.86 2.61
CA GLY A 104 -4.99 -4.84 3.65
C GLY A 104 -4.73 -4.33 5.06
N ILE A 105 -3.98 -3.22 5.21
CA ILE A 105 -3.72 -2.59 6.53
C ILE A 105 -5.04 -2.12 7.16
N ASN A 106 -5.86 -1.42 6.37
CA ASN A 106 -7.14 -0.90 6.82
C ASN A 106 -8.15 -2.02 7.09
N ASP A 107 -8.19 -3.01 6.19
CA ASP A 107 -9.01 -4.20 6.34
C ASP A 107 -8.69 -4.95 7.64
N CYS A 108 -7.41 -5.19 7.94
CA CYS A 108 -6.98 -5.82 9.19
C CYS A 108 -7.44 -5.02 10.42
N ALA A 109 -7.33 -3.70 10.39
CA ALA A 109 -7.77 -2.83 11.48
C ALA A 109 -9.30 -2.87 11.66
N ASP A 110 -10.06 -2.81 10.57
CA ASP A 110 -11.53 -2.77 10.61
C ASP A 110 -12.13 -4.13 10.95
N ILE A 111 -11.56 -5.22 10.42
CA ILE A 111 -11.89 -6.59 10.82
C ILE A 111 -11.71 -6.77 12.33
N THR A 112 -10.59 -6.30 12.86
CA THR A 112 -10.27 -6.45 14.29
C THR A 112 -11.18 -5.59 15.17
N ARG A 113 -11.59 -4.40 14.73
CA ARG A 113 -12.50 -3.50 15.48
C ARG A 113 -13.96 -3.92 15.41
N ASN A 114 -14.37 -4.61 14.34
CA ASN A 114 -15.76 -4.93 14.11
C ASN A 114 -16.19 -6.19 14.87
N ALA A 115 -16.76 -6.01 16.06
CA ALA A 115 -17.27 -7.10 16.89
C ALA A 115 -18.43 -7.91 16.25
N THR A 116 -19.01 -7.45 15.13
CA THR A 116 -20.03 -8.21 14.39
C THR A 116 -19.41 -9.30 13.50
N ILE A 117 -18.10 -9.23 13.21
CA ILE A 117 -17.37 -10.27 12.48
C ILE A 117 -16.96 -11.36 13.47
N THR A 118 -17.74 -12.44 13.51
CA THR A 118 -17.51 -13.57 14.41
C THR A 118 -16.63 -14.66 13.80
N ASP A 119 -16.60 -14.78 12.47
CA ASP A 119 -15.72 -15.67 11.72
C ASP A 119 -14.69 -14.87 10.92
N VAL A 120 -13.59 -14.51 11.58
CA VAL A 120 -12.48 -13.76 10.98
C VAL A 120 -11.79 -14.54 9.85
N ASP A 121 -11.74 -15.88 9.92
CA ASP A 121 -11.10 -16.67 8.87
C ASP A 121 -11.89 -16.61 7.57
N ALA A 122 -13.21 -16.85 7.64
CA ALA A 122 -14.09 -16.77 6.48
C ALA A 122 -14.17 -15.35 5.91
N PHE A 123 -14.14 -14.33 6.78
CA PHE A 123 -14.15 -12.94 6.34
C PHE A 123 -12.90 -12.60 5.53
N ILE A 124 -11.70 -12.94 6.03
CA ILE A 124 -10.44 -12.74 5.29
C ILE A 124 -10.44 -13.54 3.98
N ASP A 125 -11.02 -14.74 3.95
CA ASP A 125 -11.13 -15.51 2.70
C ASP A 125 -12.00 -14.80 1.66
N ALA A 126 -13.13 -14.21 2.07
CA ALA A 126 -14.00 -13.45 1.18
C ALA A 126 -13.35 -12.14 0.70
N ASP A 127 -12.63 -11.47 1.59
CA ASP A 127 -11.93 -10.21 1.30
C ASP A 127 -10.78 -10.43 0.31
N LEU A 128 -9.97 -11.48 0.51
CA LEU A 128 -8.93 -11.86 -0.43
C LEU A 128 -9.48 -12.40 -1.76
N GLU A 129 -10.65 -13.04 -1.77
CA GLU A 129 -11.32 -13.41 -3.02
C GLU A 129 -11.68 -12.16 -3.83
N ALA A 130 -12.24 -11.12 -3.17
CA ALA A 130 -12.50 -9.84 -3.82
C ALA A 130 -11.22 -9.19 -4.34
N TYR A 131 -10.15 -9.18 -3.55
CA TYR A 131 -8.85 -8.62 -3.94
C TYR A 131 -8.29 -9.31 -5.20
N PHE A 132 -8.17 -10.63 -5.22
CA PHE A 132 -7.62 -11.32 -6.40
C PHE A 132 -8.58 -11.31 -7.59
N GLY A 133 -9.89 -11.14 -7.38
CA GLY A 133 -10.84 -10.83 -8.46
C GLY A 133 -10.57 -9.47 -9.11
N LEU A 134 -10.18 -8.46 -8.34
CA LEU A 134 -9.78 -7.14 -8.87
C LEU A 134 -8.45 -7.21 -9.63
N VAL A 135 -7.47 -7.97 -9.11
CA VAL A 135 -6.22 -8.25 -9.83
C VAL A 135 -6.52 -8.87 -11.19
N GLU A 136 -7.35 -9.92 -11.21
CA GLU A 136 -7.75 -10.61 -12.44
C GLU A 136 -8.46 -9.68 -13.42
N THR A 137 -9.35 -8.81 -12.93
CA THR A 137 -9.96 -7.77 -13.76
C THR A 137 -8.91 -6.87 -14.40
N THR A 138 -7.90 -6.40 -13.67
CA THR A 138 -6.84 -5.58 -14.26
C THR A 138 -5.93 -6.36 -15.21
N ALA A 139 -5.69 -7.65 -14.95
CA ALA A 139 -4.89 -8.51 -15.80
C ALA A 139 -5.53 -8.67 -17.19
N ARG A 140 -6.84 -8.94 -17.22
CA ARG A 140 -7.65 -8.96 -18.46
C ARG A 140 -7.73 -7.58 -19.14
N ASN A 141 -7.42 -6.52 -18.40
CA ASN A 141 -7.38 -5.14 -18.88
C ASN A 141 -5.95 -4.59 -18.94
N LYS A 142 -5.03 -5.41 -19.48
CA LYS A 142 -3.71 -5.04 -20.00
C LYS A 142 -2.61 -4.80 -18.95
N LEU A 143 -2.84 -5.14 -17.69
CA LEU A 143 -1.76 -5.26 -16.71
C LEU A 143 -1.20 -6.69 -16.76
N HIS A 144 0.12 -6.85 -16.67
CA HIS A 144 0.77 -8.15 -16.88
C HIS A 144 1.78 -8.53 -15.79
N ALA A 145 2.28 -7.54 -15.05
CA ALA A 145 3.23 -7.77 -13.98
C ALA A 145 2.72 -7.11 -12.70
N HIS A 146 2.63 -7.90 -11.64
CA HIS A 146 2.06 -7.51 -10.37
C HIS A 146 3.05 -7.74 -9.24
N LEU A 147 3.31 -6.71 -8.45
CA LEU A 147 4.06 -6.81 -7.20
C LEU A 147 3.10 -6.64 -6.02
N PHE A 148 3.04 -7.63 -5.16
CA PHE A 148 2.19 -7.68 -3.97
C PHE A 148 3.02 -7.47 -2.71
N LEU A 149 2.70 -6.44 -1.92
CA LEU A 149 3.32 -6.22 -0.61
C LEU A 149 2.37 -6.72 0.48
N ASN A 150 2.90 -7.48 1.45
CA ASN A 150 2.11 -7.91 2.61
C ASN A 150 1.89 -6.77 3.61
N VAL A 151 0.98 -6.99 4.56
CA VAL A 151 0.59 -6.00 5.57
C VAL A 151 1.72 -5.84 6.60
N PRO A 152 2.31 -4.65 6.79
CA PRO A 152 3.32 -4.40 7.82
C PRO A 152 2.72 -4.51 9.24
N PRO A 153 3.56 -4.63 10.29
CA PRO A 153 3.14 -4.81 11.68
C PRO A 153 2.62 -3.48 12.29
N ILE A 154 1.49 -2.97 11.78
CA ILE A 154 0.86 -1.74 12.30
C ILE A 154 0.37 -1.92 13.75
N ASP A 155 0.30 -3.14 14.28
CA ASP A 155 0.10 -3.39 15.71
C ASP A 155 1.21 -2.82 16.60
N LEU A 156 2.42 -2.62 16.05
CA LEU A 156 3.55 -2.01 16.75
C LEU A 156 3.54 -0.47 16.71
N SER A 157 2.64 0.12 15.93
CA SER A 157 2.45 1.58 15.91
C SER A 157 1.73 2.08 17.17
N PRO A 158 1.80 3.38 17.48
CA PRO A 158 0.95 3.99 18.51
C PRO A 158 -0.55 3.69 18.31
N PHE A 159 -1.03 3.61 17.07
CA PHE A 159 -2.40 3.24 16.74
C PHE A 159 -2.80 1.86 17.23
N GLY A 160 -1.89 0.88 17.23
CA GLY A 160 -2.15 -0.46 17.77
C GLY A 160 -2.59 -0.44 19.24
N LYS A 161 -2.17 0.58 20.01
CA LYS A 161 -2.57 0.77 21.42
C LYS A 161 -4.00 1.28 21.59
N THR A 162 -4.64 1.75 20.52
CA THR A 162 -6.02 2.25 20.55
C THR A 162 -7.06 1.13 20.55
N PHE A 163 -6.65 -0.12 20.28
CA PHE A 163 -7.54 -1.27 20.26
C PHE A 163 -7.91 -1.68 21.68
N THR A 164 -9.20 -1.77 21.97
CA THR A 164 -9.72 -2.15 23.30
C THR A 164 -9.32 -3.57 23.71
N THR A 165 -9.04 -4.44 22.73
CA THR A 165 -8.54 -5.80 22.90
C THR A 165 -7.00 -5.89 22.91
N GLY A 166 -6.32 -4.74 22.87
CA GLY A 166 -4.86 -4.60 22.81
C GLY A 166 -4.29 -4.82 21.39
N PRO A 167 -3.02 -4.44 21.16
CA PRO A 167 -2.35 -4.60 19.86
C PRO A 167 -2.24 -6.07 19.41
N GLU A 168 -2.26 -7.02 20.34
CA GLU A 168 -2.16 -8.45 20.05
C GLU A 168 -3.35 -8.99 19.23
N SER A 169 -4.54 -8.39 19.33
CA SER A 169 -5.68 -8.78 18.50
C SER A 169 -5.44 -8.41 17.03
N LEU A 170 -4.94 -7.19 16.80
CA LEU A 170 -4.58 -6.70 15.48
C LEU A 170 -3.44 -7.54 14.89
N ARG A 171 -2.40 -7.84 15.68
CA ARG A 171 -1.31 -8.74 15.29
C ARG A 171 -1.82 -10.09 14.80
N LYS A 172 -2.76 -10.72 15.53
CA LYS A 172 -3.35 -12.00 15.12
C LYS A 172 -4.07 -11.90 13.78
N THR A 173 -4.84 -10.84 13.56
CA THR A 173 -5.51 -10.59 12.28
C THR A 173 -4.51 -10.39 11.16
N ILE A 174 -3.47 -9.57 11.36
CA ILE A 174 -2.40 -9.32 10.38
C ILE A 174 -1.70 -10.62 9.99
N HIS A 175 -1.26 -11.44 10.95
CA HIS A 175 -0.60 -12.71 10.62
C HIS A 175 -1.52 -13.67 9.85
N LYS A 176 -2.80 -13.73 10.23
CA LYS A 176 -3.79 -14.56 9.52
C LYS A 176 -4.01 -14.06 8.10
N PHE A 177 -4.16 -12.75 7.92
CA PHE A 177 -4.29 -12.10 6.62
C PHE A 177 -3.06 -12.37 5.76
N ASN A 178 -1.85 -12.05 6.22
CA ASN A 178 -0.60 -12.24 5.48
C ASN A 178 -0.38 -13.71 5.08
N LYS A 179 -0.69 -14.66 5.97
CA LYS A 179 -0.60 -16.10 5.66
C LYS A 179 -1.55 -16.50 4.53
N LYS A 180 -2.82 -16.09 4.60
CA LYS A 180 -3.82 -16.39 3.56
C LYS A 180 -3.49 -15.65 2.26
N PHE A 181 -3.05 -14.41 2.35
CA PHE A 181 -2.61 -13.58 1.23
C PHE A 181 -1.47 -14.24 0.44
N ALA A 182 -0.42 -14.71 1.13
CA ALA A 182 0.67 -15.42 0.49
C ALA A 182 0.19 -16.69 -0.25
N ALA A 183 -0.71 -17.47 0.36
CA ALA A 183 -1.30 -18.65 -0.27
C ALA A 183 -2.15 -18.29 -1.51
N ARG A 184 -2.89 -17.18 -1.47
CA ARG A 184 -3.71 -16.68 -2.58
C ARG A 184 -2.84 -16.14 -3.72
N ALA A 185 -1.77 -15.40 -3.42
CA ALA A 185 -0.81 -14.94 -4.41
C ALA A 185 -0.12 -16.11 -5.13
N ALA A 186 0.34 -17.12 -4.36
CA ALA A 186 0.95 -18.33 -4.93
C ALA A 186 -0.03 -19.12 -5.81
N LYS A 187 -1.31 -19.22 -5.39
CA LYS A 187 -2.36 -19.82 -6.22
C LYS A 187 -2.60 -19.02 -7.50
N TYR A 188 -2.70 -17.70 -7.40
CA TYR A 188 -2.92 -16.81 -8.56
C TYR A 188 -1.79 -16.94 -9.59
N ALA A 189 -0.54 -16.96 -9.14
CA ALA A 189 0.63 -17.19 -10.00
C ALA A 189 0.58 -18.55 -10.71
N LYS A 190 0.16 -19.59 -10.00
CA LYS A 190 0.03 -20.95 -10.57
C LYS A 190 -1.09 -21.03 -11.63
N ASP A 191 -2.21 -20.36 -11.37
CA ASP A 191 -3.39 -20.42 -12.23
C ASP A 191 -3.28 -19.50 -13.47
N ASN A 192 -2.40 -18.49 -13.43
CA ASN A 192 -2.20 -17.51 -14.50
C ASN A 192 -0.71 -17.47 -14.93
N PRO A 193 -0.22 -18.52 -15.62
CA PRO A 193 1.20 -18.64 -15.98
C PRO A 193 1.69 -17.61 -17.01
N ASP A 194 0.78 -16.86 -17.63
CA ASP A 194 1.06 -15.73 -18.52
C ASP A 194 1.30 -14.41 -17.77
N GLN A 195 0.99 -14.36 -16.47
CA GLN A 195 1.17 -13.19 -15.62
C GLN A 195 2.48 -13.29 -14.83
N VAL A 196 3.15 -12.15 -14.65
CA VAL A 196 4.28 -12.03 -13.72
C VAL A 196 3.73 -11.68 -12.34
N VAL A 197 3.90 -12.57 -11.37
CA VAL A 197 3.38 -12.41 -10.01
C VAL A 197 4.53 -12.43 -9.01
N LEU A 198 4.83 -11.27 -8.44
CA LEU A 198 5.87 -11.08 -7.44
C LEU A 198 5.24 -10.80 -6.08
N THR A 199 5.90 -11.26 -5.02
CA THR A 199 5.52 -10.95 -3.63
C THR A 199 6.71 -10.40 -2.88
N PHE A 200 6.49 -9.36 -2.10
CA PHE A 200 7.49 -8.71 -1.27
C PHE A 200 7.04 -8.67 0.18
N ASP A 201 7.93 -9.08 1.08
CA ASP A 201 7.69 -9.12 2.51
C ASP A 201 8.03 -7.77 3.15
N ALA A 202 7.11 -6.81 3.01
CA ALA A 202 7.21 -5.52 3.67
C ALA A 202 7.19 -5.66 5.20
N ALA A 203 6.44 -6.64 5.75
CA ALA A 203 6.39 -6.87 7.19
C ALA A 203 7.78 -7.12 7.79
N SER A 204 8.58 -7.99 7.17
CA SER A 204 9.96 -8.26 7.62
C SER A 204 10.87 -7.01 7.60
N VAL A 205 10.69 -6.09 6.64
CA VAL A 205 11.45 -4.82 6.61
C VAL A 205 11.13 -3.97 7.84
N PHE A 206 9.84 -3.79 8.15
CA PHE A 206 9.41 -3.02 9.31
C PHE A 206 9.85 -3.69 10.62
N GLU A 207 9.76 -5.01 10.73
CA GLU A 207 10.22 -5.77 11.89
C GLU A 207 11.74 -5.63 12.10
N ASP A 208 12.57 -5.67 11.04
CA ASP A 208 14.03 -5.47 11.17
C ASP A 208 14.36 -4.05 11.65
N VAL A 209 13.69 -3.04 11.10
CA VAL A 209 13.94 -1.65 11.51
C VAL A 209 13.48 -1.39 12.94
N LEU A 210 12.29 -1.90 13.34
CA LEU A 210 11.76 -1.72 14.69
C LEU A 210 12.53 -2.51 15.76
N SER A 211 13.11 -3.66 15.39
CA SER A 211 13.97 -4.45 16.30
C SER A 211 15.41 -3.90 16.38
N HIS A 212 15.88 -3.19 15.35
CA HIS A 212 17.24 -2.63 15.30
C HIS A 212 17.27 -1.13 14.96
N PRO A 213 16.52 -0.25 15.65
CA PRO A 213 16.29 1.13 15.21
C PRO A 213 17.58 1.95 15.05
N ALA A 214 18.54 1.77 15.95
CA ALA A 214 19.82 2.47 15.91
C ALA A 214 20.65 2.14 14.66
N LYS A 215 20.56 0.91 14.12
CA LYS A 215 21.23 0.50 12.88
C LYS A 215 20.75 1.33 11.68
N PHE A 216 19.51 1.78 11.73
CA PHE A 216 18.85 2.56 10.68
C PHE A 216 18.76 4.06 11.01
N GLY A 217 19.40 4.51 12.08
CA GLY A 217 19.44 5.93 12.47
C GLY A 217 18.22 6.42 13.25
N PHE A 218 17.34 5.54 13.71
CA PHE A 218 16.20 5.90 14.56
C PHE A 218 16.59 5.92 16.04
N LYS A 219 16.11 6.96 16.72
CA LYS A 219 16.30 7.18 18.16
C LYS A 219 15.03 6.86 18.95
N ASP A 220 13.87 6.96 18.30
CA ASP A 220 12.57 6.75 18.93
C ASP A 220 11.61 6.01 17.98
N THR A 221 11.09 4.88 18.46
CA THR A 221 10.10 4.03 17.76
C THR A 221 8.74 4.04 18.46
N THR A 222 8.52 4.95 19.40
CA THR A 222 7.34 5.00 20.27
C THR A 222 6.56 6.31 20.16
N HIS A 223 7.26 7.44 20.05
CA HIS A 223 6.65 8.74 19.83
C HIS A 223 6.52 9.05 18.33
N PHE A 224 5.58 9.93 18.02
CA PHE A 224 5.35 10.46 16.68
C PHE A 224 5.23 11.97 16.74
N CYS A 225 5.49 12.65 15.62
CA CYS A 225 5.11 14.04 15.47
C CYS A 225 4.83 14.44 14.02
N GLU A 226 3.55 14.66 13.72
CA GLU A 226 3.08 14.91 12.36
C GLU A 226 3.39 16.33 11.88
N PHE A 227 3.43 17.30 12.82
CA PHE A 227 3.57 18.72 12.51
C PHE A 227 4.88 19.34 13.04
N CYS A 228 5.83 18.53 13.51
CA CYS A 228 7.12 19.01 13.99
C CYS A 228 8.09 19.29 12.84
N ALA A 229 8.98 20.25 13.04
CA ALA A 229 10.14 20.49 12.18
C ALA A 229 11.39 19.78 12.74
N ALA A 230 12.50 19.85 11.99
CA ALA A 230 13.80 19.53 12.58
C ALA A 230 14.13 20.55 13.70
N PRO A 231 14.77 20.12 14.81
CA PRO A 231 15.29 18.78 15.06
C PRO A 231 14.28 17.79 15.65
N ASP A 232 13.09 18.23 16.07
CA ASP A 232 12.13 17.42 16.84
C ASP A 232 11.61 16.18 16.09
N ARG A 233 11.53 16.25 14.75
CA ARG A 233 11.15 15.09 13.91
C ARG A 233 12.31 14.15 13.59
N GLU A 234 13.56 14.51 13.87
CA GLU A 234 14.72 13.74 13.45
C GLU A 234 14.91 12.47 14.28
N GLY A 235 15.02 11.33 13.61
CA GLY A 235 15.20 10.03 14.26
C GLY A 235 13.91 9.42 14.82
N LEU A 236 12.74 10.00 14.53
CA LEU A 236 11.44 9.37 14.79
C LEU A 236 11.11 8.33 13.71
N PHE A 237 10.72 7.13 14.12
CA PHE A 237 10.21 6.11 13.20
C PHE A 237 8.80 6.46 12.71
N TRP A 238 7.97 7.06 13.56
CA TRP A 238 6.56 7.34 13.26
C TRP A 238 6.35 8.82 12.93
N ASN A 239 5.63 9.10 11.85
CA ASN A 239 5.19 10.46 11.51
C ASN A 239 3.92 10.83 12.27
N ASN A 240 2.90 9.98 12.23
CA ASN A 240 1.72 10.08 13.10
C ASN A 240 1.49 8.75 13.83
N ASP A 241 0.34 8.56 14.46
CA ASP A 241 0.05 7.36 15.24
C ASP A 241 -0.07 6.09 14.37
N GLU A 242 -0.30 6.21 13.07
CA GLU A 242 -0.49 5.10 12.14
C GLU A 242 0.67 4.92 11.13
N HIS A 243 1.26 6.03 10.68
CA HIS A 243 2.13 6.06 9.51
C HIS A 243 3.60 6.23 9.87
N PRO A 244 4.51 5.47 9.23
CA PRO A 244 5.93 5.63 9.45
C PRO A 244 6.46 6.93 8.80
N SER A 245 7.60 7.41 9.25
CA SER A 245 8.24 8.61 8.73
C SER A 245 8.87 8.38 7.35
N GLU A 246 9.08 9.46 6.60
CA GLU A 246 9.77 9.44 5.30
C GLU A 246 11.08 8.61 5.29
N PRO A 247 11.97 8.68 6.30
CA PRO A 247 13.15 7.80 6.36
C PRO A 247 12.83 6.30 6.29
N VAL A 248 11.72 5.84 6.90
CA VAL A 248 11.29 4.44 6.81
C VAL A 248 10.78 4.12 5.40
N HIS A 249 10.04 5.04 4.78
CA HIS A 249 9.61 4.91 3.39
C HIS A 249 10.79 4.79 2.42
N ARG A 250 11.89 5.53 2.66
CA ARG A 250 13.14 5.38 1.90
C ARG A 250 13.77 3.99 2.09
N ILE A 251 13.86 3.49 3.31
CA ILE A 251 14.39 2.14 3.60
C ILE A 251 13.55 1.06 2.88
N LEU A 252 12.23 1.20 2.90
CA LEU A 252 11.35 0.28 2.18
C LEU A 252 11.59 0.33 0.67
N ALA A 253 11.73 1.53 0.10
CA ALA A 253 12.01 1.70 -1.32
C ALA A 253 13.33 1.05 -1.73
N GLU A 254 14.40 1.25 -0.95
CA GLU A 254 15.70 0.62 -1.17
C GLU A 254 15.61 -0.92 -1.10
N ALA A 255 14.86 -1.46 -0.14
CA ALA A 255 14.66 -2.91 -0.01
C ALA A 255 13.86 -3.50 -1.19
N VAL A 256 12.84 -2.79 -1.68
CA VAL A 256 12.08 -3.19 -2.87
C VAL A 256 12.95 -3.11 -4.12
N GLU A 257 13.76 -2.06 -4.28
CA GLU A 257 14.69 -1.93 -5.40
C GLU A 257 15.69 -3.10 -5.42
N GLU A 258 16.28 -3.43 -4.27
CA GLU A 258 17.21 -4.56 -4.14
C GLU A 258 16.52 -5.90 -4.48
N TYR A 259 15.26 -6.08 -4.05
CA TYR A 259 14.47 -7.24 -4.44
C TYR A 259 14.23 -7.29 -5.95
N LEU A 260 13.79 -6.19 -6.57
CA LEU A 260 13.51 -6.11 -8.00
C LEU A 260 14.75 -6.36 -8.87
N ARG A 261 15.95 -6.02 -8.40
CA ARG A 261 17.21 -6.35 -9.08
C ARG A 261 17.60 -7.83 -9.03
N ARG A 262 17.03 -8.59 -8.09
CA ARG A 262 17.34 -10.03 -7.88
C ARG A 262 16.35 -10.95 -8.56
N VAL A 263 15.13 -10.49 -8.81
CA VAL A 263 14.12 -11.27 -9.54
C VAL A 263 14.32 -11.06 -11.03
N ASP A 264 14.39 -12.16 -11.77
CA ASP A 264 14.39 -12.10 -13.24
C ASP A 264 12.97 -11.75 -13.69
N LEU A 265 12.82 -10.54 -14.27
CA LEU A 265 11.58 -9.99 -14.83
C LEU A 265 11.48 -10.22 -16.34
#